data_AF-A0AAN1MQK3-F1
#
_entry.id   AF-A0AAN1MQK3-F1
#
_cell.length_a   1.000
_cell.length_b   1.000
_cell.length_c   1.000
_cell.angle_alpha   90.00
_cell.angle_beta   90.00
_cell.angle_gamma   90.00
#
_symmetry.space_group_name_H-M   'P 1'
#
loop_
_entity.id
_entity.type
_entity.pdbx_description
1 polymer ?
#
loop_
_entity_poly.entity_id
_entity_poly.type
_entity_poly.pdbx_seq_one_letter_code
_entity_poly.pdbx_strand_id
1 'polypeptide(L)'
;MRKPTKVSRGLSLPRQMGGADRALAIANGTLTMLLCYSSMTFAFLPVGIVIHWVLRWKSNRDPWWRDVMLVYNHYPDLHEPLSSAKFSARFKRPYGFDQDLQC
;
A
#
# COMPACT_ATOMS: atom_id res chain seq x y z
N MET A 1 15.40 -23.93 15.23
CA MET A 1 15.26 -22.45 15.23
C MET A 1 15.77 -21.91 13.90
N ARG A 2 14.98 -21.14 13.14
CA ARG A 2 15.44 -20.52 11.89
C ARG A 2 16.37 -19.34 12.21
N LYS A 3 17.54 -19.26 11.58
CA LYS A 3 18.45 -18.11 11.74
C LYS A 3 17.82 -16.86 11.09
N PRO A 4 17.83 -15.70 11.75
CA PRO A 4 17.35 -14.46 11.16
C PRO A 4 18.24 -14.08 9.97
N THR A 5 17.65 -13.98 8.79
CA THR A 5 18.30 -13.47 7.58
C THR A 5 18.26 -11.95 7.58
N LYS A 6 19.41 -11.29 7.39
CA LYS A 6 19.45 -9.83 7.20
C LYS A 6 18.81 -9.49 5.86
N VAL A 7 17.65 -8.84 5.90
CA VAL A 7 16.95 -8.33 4.71
C VAL A 7 17.23 -6.82 4.60
N SER A 8 17.34 -6.30 3.38
CA SER A 8 17.50 -4.87 3.15
C SER A 8 16.33 -4.09 3.77
N ARG A 9 16.63 -2.89 4.29
CA ARG A 9 15.63 -2.02 4.92
C ARG A 9 14.51 -1.62 3.94
N GLY A 10 14.82 -1.52 2.64
CA GLY A 10 13.84 -1.24 1.59
C GLY A 10 12.93 -2.42 1.22
N LEU A 11 13.29 -3.64 1.63
CA LEU A 11 12.49 -4.86 1.47
C LEU A 11 11.72 -5.22 2.75
N SER A 12 11.96 -4.51 3.85
CA SER A 12 11.32 -4.76 5.16
C SER A 12 10.44 -3.60 5.64
N LEU A 13 10.45 -2.46 4.95
CA LEU A 13 9.64 -1.30 5.28
C LEU A 13 8.59 -1.04 4.19
N PRO A 14 7.47 -0.36 4.54
CA PRO A 14 6.50 0.11 3.57
C PRO A 14 7.18 0.91 2.46
N ARG A 15 6.85 0.60 1.20
CA ARG A 15 7.35 1.38 0.06
C ARG A 15 6.72 2.77 0.12
N GLN A 16 7.52 3.82 0.25
CA GLN A 16 7.05 5.20 0.36
C GLN A 16 7.43 6.04 -0.85
N MET A 17 6.62 7.06 -1.14
CA MET A 17 6.86 8.10 -2.15
C MET A 17 6.56 9.46 -1.53
N GLY A 18 7.55 10.35 -1.48
CA GLY A 18 7.40 11.65 -0.80
C GLY A 18 7.18 11.58 0.72
N GLY A 19 7.42 10.42 1.34
CA GLY A 19 7.17 10.16 2.76
C GLY A 19 5.75 9.69 3.11
N ALA A 20 4.89 9.49 2.10
CA ALA A 20 3.61 8.78 2.22
C ALA A 20 3.73 7.38 1.60
N ASP A 21 2.86 6.44 1.97
CA ASP A 21 2.83 5.11 1.37
C ASP A 21 2.59 5.18 -0.14
N ARG A 22 3.42 4.47 -0.93
CA ARG A 22 3.50 4.62 -2.40
C ARG A 22 2.14 4.45 -3.08
N ALA A 23 1.36 3.44 -2.69
CA ALA A 23 0.05 3.19 -3.29
C ALA A 23 -0.93 4.35 -3.05
N LEU A 24 -0.95 4.87 -1.82
CA LEU A 24 -1.81 6.00 -1.44
C LEU A 24 -1.35 7.32 -2.05
N ALA A 25 -0.03 7.53 -2.16
CA ALA A 25 0.56 8.67 -2.86
C ALA A 25 0.15 8.68 -4.33
N ILE A 26 0.22 7.54 -5.01
CA ILE A 26 -0.22 7.39 -6.40
C ILE A 26 -1.73 7.64 -6.51
N ALA A 27 -2.55 7.00 -5.67
CA ALA A 27 -4.00 7.17 -5.68
C ALA A 27 -4.42 8.63 -5.44
N ASN A 28 -3.76 9.33 -4.53
CA ASN A 28 -4.02 10.75 -4.29
C ASN A 28 -3.64 11.61 -5.49
N GLY A 29 -2.47 11.36 -6.10
CA GLY A 29 -2.02 12.08 -7.29
C GLY A 29 -2.95 11.86 -8.48
N THR A 30 -3.35 10.61 -8.75
CA THR A 30 -4.27 10.28 -9.83
C THR A 30 -5.65 10.88 -9.61
N LEU A 31 -6.19 10.80 -8.39
CA LEU A 31 -7.50 11.39 -8.07
C LEU A 31 -7.46 12.91 -8.19
N THR A 32 -6.40 13.56 -7.70
CA THR A 32 -6.22 15.02 -7.83
C THR A 32 -6.17 15.42 -9.30
N MET A 33 -5.39 14.71 -10.12
CA MET A 33 -5.28 14.98 -11.55
C MET A 33 -6.63 14.75 -12.27
N LEU A 34 -7.34 13.68 -11.92
CA LEU A 34 -8.67 13.37 -12.47
C LEU A 34 -9.69 14.46 -12.12
N LEU A 35 -9.69 14.95 -10.88
CA LEU A 35 -10.57 16.04 -10.45
C LEU A 35 -10.25 17.33 -11.18
N CYS A 36 -8.97 17.71 -11.28
CA CYS A 36 -8.56 18.89 -12.03
C CYS A 36 -8.97 18.80 -13.50
N TYR A 37 -8.78 17.63 -14.11
CA TYR A 37 -9.18 17.39 -15.50
C TYR A 37 -10.70 17.44 -15.68
N SER A 38 -11.47 16.71 -14.86
CA SER A 38 -12.93 16.64 -14.96
C SER A 38 -13.62 17.98 -14.73
N SER A 39 -13.03 18.83 -13.89
CA SER A 39 -13.59 20.15 -13.57
C SER A 39 -12.95 21.28 -14.37
N MET A 40 -11.95 20.98 -15.22
CA MET A 40 -11.16 21.96 -15.98
C MET A 40 -10.60 23.10 -15.09
N THR A 41 -10.31 22.81 -13.82
CA THR A 41 -9.75 23.78 -12.87
C THR A 41 -8.62 23.20 -12.04
N PHE A 42 -7.62 24.03 -11.76
CA PHE A 42 -6.49 23.67 -10.89
C PHE A 42 -6.81 23.84 -9.39
N ALA A 43 -8.04 24.22 -9.05
CA ALA A 43 -8.47 24.46 -7.68
C ALA A 43 -8.38 23.22 -6.76
N PHE A 44 -8.26 22.02 -7.32
CA PHE A 44 -8.09 20.77 -6.54
C PHE A 44 -6.63 20.47 -6.19
N LEU A 45 -5.64 21.16 -6.78
CA LEU A 45 -4.22 20.97 -6.44
C LEU A 45 -3.92 21.24 -4.96
N PRO A 46 -4.39 22.34 -4.33
CA PRO A 46 -4.18 22.58 -2.91
C PRO A 46 -4.76 21.46 -2.04
N VAL A 47 -5.94 20.95 -2.40
CA VAL A 47 -6.59 19.84 -1.69
C VAL A 47 -5.74 18.58 -1.77
N GLY A 48 -5.26 18.24 -2.98
CA GLY A 48 -4.37 17.11 -3.19
C GLY A 48 -3.06 17.22 -2.40
N ILE A 49 -2.48 18.43 -2.31
CA ILE A 49 -1.27 18.70 -1.52
C ILE A 49 -1.55 18.51 -0.01
N VAL A 50 -2.66 19.04 0.50
CA VAL A 50 -3.04 18.90 1.92
C VAL A 50 -3.25 17.43 2.27
N ILE A 51 -3.98 16.69 1.43
CA ILE A 51 -4.19 15.25 1.65
C ILE A 51 -2.85 14.51 1.62
N HIS A 52 -1.97 14.81 0.66
CA HIS A 52 -0.66 14.18 0.59
C HIS A 52 0.20 14.48 1.83
N TRP A 53 0.13 15.71 2.35
CA TRP A 53 0.82 16.10 3.58
C TRP A 53 0.28 15.37 4.81
N VAL A 54 -1.05 15.20 4.93
CA VAL A 54 -1.67 14.41 6.00
C VAL A 54 -1.27 12.94 5.91
N LEU A 55 -1.27 12.36 4.71
CA LEU A 55 -0.79 10.99 4.49
C LEU A 55 0.67 10.84 4.93
N ARG A 56 1.54 11.78 4.51
CA ARG A 56 2.94 11.83 4.95
C ARG A 56 3.05 11.92 6.47
N TRP A 57 2.24 12.77 7.11
CA TRP A 57 2.26 12.91 8.57
C TRP A 57 1.87 11.60 9.26
N LYS A 58 0.80 10.95 8.82
CA LYS A 58 0.38 9.64 9.34
C LYS A 58 1.46 8.58 9.17
N SER A 59 2.01 8.42 7.96
CA SER A 59 3.06 7.43 7.68
C SER A 59 4.33 7.63 8.52
N ASN A 60 4.59 8.84 9.03
CA ASN A 60 5.78 9.15 9.83
C ASN A 60 5.55 9.14 11.35
N ARG A 61 4.36 9.54 11.82
CA ARG A 61 4.09 9.72 13.26
C ARG A 61 3.20 8.65 13.88
N ASP A 62 2.36 7.97 13.10
CA ASP A 62 1.39 7.03 13.64
C ASP A 62 1.94 5.58 13.56
N PRO A 63 2.29 4.96 14.70
CA PRO A 63 2.81 3.60 14.72
C PRO A 63 1.75 2.57 14.31
N TRP A 64 0.47 2.78 14.64
CA TRP A 64 -0.61 1.89 14.25
C TRP A 64 -0.83 1.93 12.73
N TRP A 65 -0.81 3.12 12.14
CA TRP A 65 -0.89 3.27 10.68
C TRP A 65 0.21 2.48 9.97
N ARG A 66 1.43 2.54 10.50
CA ARG A 66 2.58 1.84 9.94
C ARG A 66 2.44 0.32 10.00
N ASP A 67 1.90 -0.23 11.08
CA ASP A 67 1.64 -1.67 11.20
C ASP A 67 0.61 -2.14 10.18
N VAL A 68 -0.48 -1.39 10.00
CA VAL A 68 -1.49 -1.67 8.97
C VAL A 68 -0.85 -1.63 7.57
N MET A 69 -0.07 -0.59 7.27
CA MET A 69 0.60 -0.47 5.96
C MET A 69 1.68 -1.52 5.72
N LEU A 70 2.36 -2.01 6.75
CA LEU A 70 3.30 -3.13 6.64
C LEU A 70 2.58 -4.41 6.21
N VAL A 71 1.44 -4.70 6.83
CA VAL A 71 0.59 -5.85 6.48
C VAL A 71 0.12 -5.72 5.01
N TYR A 72 -0.40 -4.55 4.61
CA TYR A 72 -0.84 -4.32 3.23
C TYR A 72 0.28 -4.35 2.19
N ASN A 73 1.48 -3.85 2.51
CA ASN A 73 2.62 -3.92 1.59
C ASN A 73 3.21 -5.33 1.48
N HIS A 74 3.01 -6.19 2.48
CA HIS A 74 3.51 -7.56 2.43
C HIS A 74 2.71 -8.44 1.47
N TYR A 75 1.39 -8.23 1.36
CA TYR A 75 0.52 -9.05 0.52
C TYR A 75 0.80 -9.03 -1.00
N PRO A 76 1.09 -7.90 -1.66
CA PRO A 76 1.44 -7.92 -3.07
C PRO A 76 2.77 -8.62 -3.36
N ASP A 77 3.69 -8.67 -2.38
CA ASP A 77 4.93 -9.43 -2.50
C ASP A 77 4.72 -10.94 -2.22
N LEU A 78 3.64 -11.31 -1.52
CA LEU A 78 3.26 -12.71 -1.27
C LEU A 78 2.35 -13.30 -2.36
N HIS A 79 1.53 -12.48 -3.02
CA HIS A 79 0.52 -12.95 -3.96
C HIS A 79 1.08 -13.08 -5.37
N GLU A 80 1.22 -14.31 -5.88
CA GLU A 80 1.46 -14.55 -7.31
C GLU A 80 0.16 -14.25 -8.09
N PRO A 81 0.14 -13.30 -9.06
CA PRO A 81 -1.07 -12.91 -9.77
C PRO A 81 -1.55 -13.94 -10.79
N LEU A 82 -0.75 -14.97 -11.06
CA LEU A 82 -1.06 -16.07 -11.97
C LEU A 82 -1.45 -17.30 -11.17
N SER A 83 -2.34 -18.13 -11.71
CA SER A 83 -2.72 -19.44 -11.14
C SER A 83 -1.53 -20.40 -11.17
N SER A 84 -0.58 -20.18 -10.28
CA SER A 84 0.51 -21.10 -10.00
C SER A 84 -0.09 -22.25 -9.21
N ALA A 85 0.13 -23.49 -9.66
CA ALA A 85 -0.40 -24.73 -9.05
C ALA A 85 0.09 -25.00 -7.62
N LYS A 86 0.68 -24.01 -6.94
CA LYS A 86 1.29 -24.12 -5.62
C LYS A 86 0.32 -23.65 -4.53
N PHE A 87 -0.44 -24.60 -4.00
CA PHE A 87 -1.33 -24.45 -2.84
C PHE A 87 -0.59 -24.35 -1.48
N SER A 88 0.51 -23.59 -1.41
CA SER A 88 1.22 -23.43 -0.12
C SER A 88 0.50 -22.41 0.77
N ALA A 89 0.52 -22.62 2.08
CA ALA A 89 -0.07 -21.69 3.07
C ALA A 89 0.44 -20.24 2.98
N ARG A 90 1.57 -20.02 2.29
CA ARG A 90 2.13 -18.69 2.00
C ARG A 90 1.29 -17.86 1.02
N PHE A 91 0.48 -18.53 0.19
CA PHE A 91 -0.37 -17.92 -0.84
C PHE A 91 -1.85 -17.88 -0.46
N LYS A 92 -2.22 -18.34 0.74
CA LYS A 92 -3.59 -18.22 1.23
C LYS A 92 -3.91 -16.75 1.53
N ARG A 93 -5.06 -16.29 1.04
CA ARG A 93 -5.63 -15.00 1.44
C ARG A 93 -5.84 -14.98 2.95
N PRO A 94 -5.86 -13.81 3.61
CA PRO A 94 -6.17 -13.71 5.04
C PRO A 94 -7.57 -14.23 5.33
N TYR A 95 -7.77 -14.75 6.55
CA TYR A 95 -9.08 -15.20 7.02
C TYR A 95 -10.09 -14.05 6.89
N GLY A 96 -11.20 -14.28 6.19
CA GLY A 96 -12.25 -13.28 5.91
C GLY A 96 -12.10 -12.47 4.62
N PHE A 97 -10.98 -12.58 3.87
CA PHE A 97 -10.81 -11.94 2.55
C PHE A 97 -11.07 -12.95 1.42
N ASP A 98 -12.30 -13.45 1.31
CA ASP A 98 -12.69 -14.40 0.26
C ASP A 98 -11.85 -15.69 0.23
N GLN A 99 -11.21 -16.04 1.35
CA GLN A 99 -10.35 -17.22 1.46
C GLN A 99 -11.13 -18.54 1.30
N ASP A 100 -12.42 -18.51 1.63
CA ASP A 100 -13.31 -19.68 1.64
C ASP A 100 -14.21 -19.76 0.40
N LEU A 101 -14.06 -18.82 -0.55
CA LEU A 101 -14.75 -18.91 -1.83
C LEU A 101 -14.05 -19.97 -2.69
N GLN A 102 -14.83 -20.97 -3.11
CA GLN A 102 -14.38 -21.97 -4.07
C GLN A 102 -14.12 -21.27 -5.40
N CYS A 103 -12.88 -21.39 -5.90
CA CYS A 103 -12.50 -20.98 -7.24
C CYS A 103 -13.08 -21.91 -8.30
#